data_AF-A0A9D7NFU9-F1
#
_entry.id   AF-A0A9D7NFU9-F1
#
_cell.length_a   1.000
_cell.length_b   1.000
_cell.length_c   1.000
_cell.angle_alpha   90.00
_cell.angle_beta   90.00
_cell.angle_gamma   90.00
#
_symmetry.space_group_name_H-M   'P 1'
#
loop_
_entity.id
_entity.type
_entity.pdbx_description
1 polymer ?
#
loop_
_entity_poly.entity_id
_entity_poly.type
_entity_poly.pdbx_seq_one_letter_code
_entity_poly.pdbx_strand_id
1 'polypeptide(L)'
;MRGFILRCDSTAKTKCLGFTENGSLDLGPSAAGFYYVVILGTQNIPYTFSITPKGVCQSNPESIPLNTTMTRTVSGKKNDFSIGGSGFNGYNNCYNGARSYQGEDVEFQFTVNSNVLVNISLSSNAAMGLFLYGYICGKGCLDYTQTSTAGGNGEIVDFPLSPGTYYLIVDKNDLAAENGEFSISIKTREAVSSPFFLAYDPLNSNCVQSNKKGHSMEINTKAAANLLTASDKLYLFPEQLSPPARAVEKYWDPNASGEKMKMDELRMDSLGDAQKCGFRDRDSIFILVETNDKDQQYIQEILPEYAVSSPTNAVTAKGIYKPGGPV
;
A
#
# COMPACT_ATOMS: atom_id res chain seq x y z
N MET A 1 -8.01 -8.02 -35.89
CA MET A 1 -6.93 -7.69 -34.94
C MET A 1 -6.96 -8.70 -33.82
N ARG A 2 -5.83 -8.90 -33.14
CA ARG A 2 -5.74 -9.78 -31.97
C ARG A 2 -5.31 -8.96 -30.76
N GLY A 3 -6.03 -9.08 -29.66
CA GLY A 3 -5.65 -8.52 -28.37
C GLY A 3 -5.05 -9.62 -27.50
N PHE A 4 -3.91 -9.35 -26.87
CA PHE A 4 -3.27 -10.22 -25.89
C PHE A 4 -3.22 -9.48 -24.57
N ILE A 5 -3.51 -10.19 -23.47
CA ILE A 5 -3.21 -9.71 -22.13
C ILE A 5 -2.05 -10.53 -21.58
N LEU A 6 -1.03 -9.80 -21.15
CA LEU A 6 0.20 -10.33 -20.64
C LEU A 6 0.38 -9.81 -19.22
N ARG A 7 0.93 -10.64 -18.35
CA ARG A 7 1.43 -10.20 -17.05
C ARG A 7 2.88 -10.61 -16.95
N CYS A 8 3.73 -9.66 -16.62
CA CYS A 8 5.08 -9.98 -16.19
C CYS A 8 4.96 -10.57 -14.79
N ASP A 9 5.35 -11.83 -14.62
CA ASP A 9 5.56 -12.34 -13.28
C ASP A 9 6.88 -11.77 -12.73
N SER A 10 7.12 -11.99 -11.44
CA SER A 10 8.33 -11.57 -10.73
C SER A 10 9.62 -12.23 -11.25
N THR A 11 9.55 -13.08 -12.29
CA THR A 11 10.72 -13.66 -12.95
C THR A 11 11.08 -12.96 -14.27
N ALA A 12 10.48 -11.78 -14.52
CA ALA A 12 10.57 -11.05 -15.80
C ALA A 12 10.13 -11.88 -17.02
N LYS A 13 9.40 -12.99 -16.78
CA LYS A 13 8.79 -13.77 -17.84
C LYS A 13 7.40 -13.22 -18.10
N THR A 14 7.18 -12.86 -19.35
CA THR A 14 5.87 -12.43 -19.82
C THR A 14 4.98 -13.65 -19.95
N LYS A 15 4.03 -13.83 -19.04
CA LYS A 15 3.01 -14.86 -19.14
C LYS A 15 1.80 -14.31 -19.90
N CYS A 16 1.45 -14.93 -21.01
CA CYS A 16 0.17 -14.67 -21.67
C CYS A 16 -0.95 -15.22 -20.79
N LEU A 17 -1.85 -14.34 -20.38
CA LEU A 17 -3.02 -14.69 -19.56
C LEU A 17 -4.23 -15.04 -20.43
N GLY A 18 -4.25 -14.54 -21.66
CA GLY A 18 -5.28 -14.86 -22.64
C GLY A 18 -5.17 -14.00 -23.88
N PHE A 19 -5.96 -14.33 -24.89
CA PHE A 19 -6.08 -13.55 -26.12
C PHE A 19 -7.52 -13.54 -26.61
N THR A 20 -7.84 -12.56 -27.45
CA THR A 20 -9.13 -12.44 -28.13
C THR A 20 -8.93 -11.97 -29.57
N GLU A 21 -9.80 -12.40 -30.47
CA GLU A 21 -9.84 -11.94 -31.86
C GLU A 21 -11.11 -11.11 -32.07
N ASN A 22 -10.97 -9.79 -32.22
CA ASN A 22 -12.09 -8.85 -32.38
C ASN A 22 -13.26 -9.12 -31.39
N GLY A 23 -12.95 -9.25 -30.09
CA GLY A 23 -13.93 -9.58 -29.07
C GLY A 23 -13.52 -9.13 -27.66
N SER A 24 -14.23 -9.65 -26.66
CA SER A 24 -13.92 -9.44 -25.25
C SER A 24 -13.11 -10.60 -24.69
N LEU A 25 -12.27 -10.33 -23.69
CA LEU A 25 -11.55 -11.33 -22.92
C LEU A 25 -11.87 -11.11 -21.44
N ASP A 26 -12.48 -12.11 -20.81
CA ASP A 26 -12.68 -12.13 -19.36
C ASP A 26 -11.54 -12.92 -18.71
N LEU A 27 -10.74 -12.24 -17.88
CA LEU A 27 -9.63 -12.88 -17.17
C LEU A 27 -10.07 -13.61 -15.90
N GLY A 28 -11.34 -13.45 -15.49
CA GLY A 28 -11.78 -13.88 -14.17
C GLY A 28 -10.99 -13.20 -13.03
N PRO A 29 -10.99 -13.79 -11.82
CA PRO A 29 -10.19 -13.30 -10.70
C PRO A 29 -8.71 -13.22 -11.07
N SER A 30 -8.16 -12.02 -10.99
CA SER A 30 -6.80 -11.70 -11.39
C SER A 30 -6.05 -11.09 -10.21
N ALA A 31 -4.81 -11.50 -10.00
CA ALA A 31 -4.00 -10.97 -8.90
C ALA A 31 -3.64 -9.49 -9.15
N ALA A 32 -3.50 -8.71 -8.09
CA ALA A 32 -3.07 -7.32 -8.23
C ALA A 32 -1.70 -7.22 -8.94
N GLY A 33 -1.51 -6.13 -9.69
CA GLY A 33 -0.25 -5.84 -10.37
C GLY A 33 -0.43 -5.21 -11.74
N PHE A 34 0.67 -5.11 -12.48
CA PHE A 34 0.69 -4.52 -13.82
C PHE A 34 0.36 -5.56 -14.90
N TYR A 35 -0.48 -5.13 -15.83
CA TYR A 35 -0.91 -5.91 -16.99
C TYR A 35 -0.53 -5.15 -18.25
N TYR A 36 -0.03 -5.87 -19.25
CA TYR A 36 0.27 -5.33 -20.55
C TYR A 36 -0.77 -5.83 -21.54
N VAL A 37 -1.39 -4.88 -22.25
CA VAL A 37 -2.31 -5.21 -23.34
C VAL A 37 -1.57 -4.94 -24.64
N VAL A 38 -1.45 -5.97 -25.48
CA VAL A 38 -0.80 -5.87 -26.79
C VAL A 38 -1.85 -6.11 -27.86
N ILE A 39 -2.10 -5.10 -28.69
CA ILE A 39 -3.05 -5.17 -29.79
C ILE A 39 -2.27 -5.25 -31.10
N LEU A 40 -2.41 -6.37 -31.80
CA LEU A 40 -1.72 -6.65 -33.06
C LEU A 40 -2.70 -6.66 -34.23
N GLY A 41 -2.30 -6.02 -35.34
CA GLY A 41 -3.03 -6.01 -36.60
C GLY A 41 -2.06 -6.14 -37.77
N THR A 42 -2.51 -6.77 -38.85
CA THR A 42 -1.76 -6.88 -40.12
C THR A 42 -1.95 -5.66 -41.02
N GLN A 43 -2.85 -4.75 -40.64
CA GLN A 43 -3.22 -3.55 -41.38
C GLN A 43 -3.44 -2.40 -40.39
N ASN A 44 -3.21 -1.17 -40.84
CA ASN A 44 -3.43 0.04 -40.05
C ASN A 44 -4.93 0.40 -40.01
N ILE A 45 -5.69 -0.32 -39.19
CA ILE A 45 -7.14 -0.15 -39.04
C ILE A 45 -7.39 0.55 -37.69
N PRO A 46 -8.22 1.61 -37.64
CA PRO A 46 -8.65 2.22 -36.39
C PRO A 46 -9.34 1.21 -35.47
N TYR A 47 -9.09 1.29 -34.17
CA TYR A 47 -9.70 0.40 -33.19
C TYR A 47 -10.11 1.14 -31.92
N THR A 48 -11.09 0.57 -31.21
CA THR A 48 -11.46 0.97 -29.86
C THR A 48 -10.98 -0.09 -28.89
N PHE A 49 -10.49 0.36 -27.73
CA PHE A 49 -10.02 -0.52 -26.66
C PHE A 49 -10.55 0.00 -25.33
N SER A 50 -11.06 -0.91 -24.50
CA SER A 50 -11.49 -0.62 -23.13
C SER A 50 -11.13 -1.78 -22.22
N ILE A 51 -10.87 -1.46 -20.96
CA ILE A 51 -10.73 -2.43 -19.87
C ILE A 51 -11.92 -2.20 -18.95
N THR A 52 -12.70 -3.23 -18.71
CA THR A 52 -13.76 -3.20 -17.71
C THR A 52 -13.32 -4.04 -16.52
N PRO A 53 -12.85 -3.43 -15.41
CA PRO A 53 -12.58 -4.18 -14.20
C PRO A 53 -13.87 -4.83 -13.72
N LYS A 54 -13.81 -6.12 -13.40
CA LYS A 54 -14.93 -6.83 -12.76
C LYS A 54 -14.78 -6.73 -11.24
N GLY A 55 -15.73 -6.05 -10.60
CA GLY A 55 -15.76 -5.84 -9.15
C GLY A 55 -16.96 -4.99 -8.76
N VAL A 56 -17.00 -4.56 -7.50
CA VAL A 56 -18.03 -3.65 -6.96
C VAL A 56 -17.84 -2.20 -7.41
N CYS A 57 -16.82 -1.94 -8.22
CA CYS A 57 -16.28 -0.63 -8.48
C CYS A 57 -16.93 0.07 -9.67
N GLN A 58 -16.96 1.40 -9.61
CA GLN A 58 -17.36 2.26 -10.72
C GLN A 58 -16.37 2.09 -11.88
N SER A 59 -16.89 1.88 -13.09
CA SER A 59 -16.05 1.63 -14.28
C SER A 59 -15.23 2.84 -14.70
N ASN A 60 -15.68 4.05 -14.37
CA ASN A 60 -14.99 5.31 -14.62
C ASN A 60 -15.20 6.25 -13.41
N PRO A 61 -14.41 6.11 -12.33
CA PRO A 61 -14.46 7.02 -11.20
C PRO A 61 -14.22 8.46 -11.64
N GLU A 62 -14.89 9.42 -11.00
CA GLU A 62 -14.71 10.83 -11.32
C GLU A 62 -13.27 11.28 -11.00
N SER A 63 -12.64 12.04 -11.92
CA SER A 63 -11.27 12.52 -11.73
C SER A 63 -11.23 13.82 -10.96
N ILE A 64 -10.43 13.87 -9.89
CA ILE A 64 -10.20 15.05 -9.05
C ILE A 64 -8.87 15.69 -9.48
N PRO A 65 -8.87 16.94 -9.98
CA PRO A 65 -7.63 17.65 -10.22
C PRO A 65 -6.89 17.95 -8.91
N LEU A 66 -5.57 17.78 -8.91
CA LEU A 66 -4.75 18.17 -7.77
C LEU A 66 -4.86 19.68 -7.49
N ASN A 67 -4.68 20.05 -6.22
CA ASN A 67 -4.75 21.43 -5.71
C ASN A 67 -6.11 22.09 -5.93
N THR A 68 -7.17 21.30 -5.96
CA THR A 68 -8.55 21.78 -6.04
C THR A 68 -9.36 21.33 -4.82
N THR A 69 -10.54 21.94 -4.67
CA THR A 69 -11.57 21.50 -3.73
C THR A 69 -12.83 21.25 -4.53
N MET A 70 -13.52 20.16 -4.25
CA MET A 70 -14.78 19.81 -4.89
C MET A 70 -15.82 19.42 -3.85
N THR A 71 -17.06 19.83 -4.10
CA THR A 71 -18.22 19.49 -3.26
C THR A 71 -19.12 18.52 -4.01
N ARG A 72 -19.50 17.43 -3.37
CA ARG A 72 -20.35 16.37 -3.94
C ARG A 72 -21.35 15.88 -2.89
N THR A 73 -22.29 15.05 -3.33
CA THR A 73 -23.24 14.36 -2.46
C THR A 73 -23.24 12.88 -2.83
N VAL A 74 -23.34 11.99 -1.85
CA VAL A 74 -23.38 10.53 -2.07
C VAL A 74 -24.79 9.97 -2.28
N SER A 75 -25.81 10.84 -2.41
CA SER A 75 -27.21 10.44 -2.52
C SER A 75 -27.49 9.64 -3.81
N GLY A 76 -28.23 8.54 -3.69
CA GLY A 76 -28.62 7.67 -4.81
C GLY A 76 -27.49 6.79 -5.34
N LYS A 77 -26.41 6.61 -4.56
CA LYS A 77 -25.31 5.70 -4.88
C LYS A 77 -25.53 4.35 -4.20
N LYS A 78 -24.79 3.33 -4.64
CA LYS A 78 -24.86 2.01 -4.01
C LYS A 78 -24.00 1.99 -2.74
N ASN A 79 -24.21 0.98 -1.92
CA ASN A 79 -23.30 0.55 -0.86
C ASN A 79 -22.51 -0.66 -1.41
N ASP A 80 -21.61 -0.35 -2.33
CA ASP A 80 -20.74 -1.29 -3.01
C ASP A 80 -19.52 -1.65 -2.14
N PHE A 81 -19.14 -0.79 -1.20
CA PHE A 81 -18.05 -1.01 -0.22
C PHE A 81 -18.59 -0.94 1.21
N SER A 82 -18.36 -1.96 2.04
CA SER A 82 -18.79 -1.93 3.46
C SER A 82 -17.93 -2.80 4.37
N ILE A 83 -18.15 -2.70 5.68
CA ILE A 83 -17.59 -3.61 6.69
C ILE A 83 -18.66 -4.60 7.14
N GLY A 84 -18.37 -5.89 6.97
CA GLY A 84 -19.22 -6.98 7.49
C GLY A 84 -20.57 -7.16 6.79
N GLY A 85 -20.82 -6.46 5.67
CA GLY A 85 -21.99 -6.68 4.82
C GLY A 85 -21.90 -7.99 4.02
N SER A 86 -22.98 -8.35 3.32
CA SER A 86 -23.02 -9.52 2.41
C SER A 86 -22.23 -9.30 1.10
N GLY A 87 -21.64 -8.13 0.91
CA GLY A 87 -20.87 -7.71 -0.26
C GLY A 87 -19.35 -7.77 -0.08
N PHE A 88 -18.63 -6.94 -0.86
CA PHE A 88 -17.18 -6.83 -0.80
C PHE A 88 -16.74 -6.07 0.46
N ASN A 89 -15.96 -6.72 1.32
CA ASN A 89 -15.38 -6.06 2.50
C ASN A 89 -14.16 -5.22 2.11
N GLY A 90 -14.43 -4.02 1.56
CA GLY A 90 -13.40 -3.14 1.00
C GLY A 90 -12.48 -2.49 2.03
N TYR A 91 -12.93 -2.38 3.29
CA TYR A 91 -12.22 -1.64 4.32
C TYR A 91 -11.51 -2.52 5.37
N ASN A 92 -11.67 -3.85 5.34
CA ASN A 92 -11.14 -4.74 6.38
C ASN A 92 -9.63 -4.59 6.66
N ASN A 93 -8.86 -4.23 5.63
CA ASN A 93 -7.40 -4.08 5.70
C ASN A 93 -6.98 -2.60 5.83
N CYS A 94 -7.96 -1.69 5.94
CA CYS A 94 -7.79 -0.24 5.89
C CYS A 94 -8.29 0.43 7.18
N TYR A 95 -9.35 -0.12 7.76
CA TYR A 95 -10.08 0.45 8.88
C TYR A 95 -10.25 -0.57 10.00
N ASN A 96 -9.91 -0.17 11.22
CA ASN A 96 -10.04 -0.98 12.43
C ASN A 96 -10.94 -0.32 13.50
N GLY A 97 -11.63 0.76 13.15
CA GLY A 97 -12.51 1.47 14.06
C GLY A 97 -13.91 0.84 14.18
N ALA A 98 -14.81 1.53 14.90
CA ALA A 98 -16.14 1.01 15.23
C ALA A 98 -17.23 1.27 14.17
N ARG A 99 -16.94 2.07 13.13
CA ARG A 99 -17.89 2.37 12.05
C ARG A 99 -18.08 1.18 11.13
N SER A 100 -19.29 1.02 10.62
CA SER A 100 -19.65 -0.08 9.72
C SER A 100 -19.63 0.32 8.24
N TYR A 101 -19.68 1.62 7.93
CA TYR A 101 -19.73 2.16 6.57
C TYR A 101 -20.74 1.39 5.71
N GLN A 102 -21.98 1.42 6.18
CA GLN A 102 -23.08 0.71 5.54
C GLN A 102 -23.92 1.64 4.65
N GLY A 103 -23.59 2.93 4.62
CA GLY A 103 -24.28 3.90 3.79
C GLY A 103 -23.87 3.81 2.33
N GLU A 104 -24.32 4.78 1.55
CA GLU A 104 -23.95 4.89 0.14
C GLU A 104 -22.51 5.41 0.03
N ASP A 105 -21.80 4.95 -1.01
CA ASP A 105 -20.41 5.30 -1.30
C ASP A 105 -20.22 5.90 -2.71
N VAL A 106 -19.09 6.57 -2.91
CA VAL A 106 -18.67 7.10 -4.21
C VAL A 106 -17.16 7.00 -4.39
N GLU A 107 -16.76 6.59 -5.59
CA GLU A 107 -15.36 6.47 -5.98
C GLU A 107 -14.90 7.68 -6.81
N PHE A 108 -13.69 8.11 -6.52
CA PHE A 108 -12.95 9.11 -7.27
C PHE A 108 -11.56 8.58 -7.62
N GLN A 109 -10.91 9.25 -8.56
CA GLN A 109 -9.50 9.03 -8.87
C GLN A 109 -8.74 10.33 -9.01
N PHE A 110 -7.43 10.30 -8.81
CA PHE A 110 -6.54 11.42 -9.12
C PHE A 110 -5.17 10.90 -9.55
N THR A 111 -4.43 11.70 -10.31
CA THR A 111 -3.11 11.31 -10.83
C THR A 111 -2.05 12.26 -10.31
N VAL A 112 -0.96 11.71 -9.79
CA VAL A 112 0.26 12.43 -9.43
C VAL A 112 1.35 12.12 -10.46
N ASN A 113 2.05 13.13 -10.93
CA ASN A 113 3.04 13.01 -12.01
C ASN A 113 4.49 12.99 -11.50
N SER A 114 4.67 13.28 -10.22
CA SER A 114 5.95 13.31 -9.54
C SER A 114 5.78 12.79 -8.11
N ASN A 115 6.90 12.57 -7.44
CA ASN A 115 6.95 12.28 -6.02
C ASN A 115 6.44 13.48 -5.20
N VAL A 116 5.38 13.30 -4.42
CA VAL A 116 4.73 14.36 -3.65
C VAL A 116 4.40 13.93 -2.23
N LEU A 117 4.24 14.89 -1.33
CA LEU A 117 3.45 14.75 -0.12
C LEU A 117 2.05 15.31 -0.40
N VAL A 118 1.01 14.53 -0.11
CA VAL A 118 -0.39 14.89 -0.32
C VAL A 118 -1.09 15.16 1.02
N ASN A 119 -1.86 16.24 1.06
CA ASN A 119 -2.84 16.48 2.10
C ASN A 119 -4.23 16.27 1.49
N ILE A 120 -4.99 15.34 2.03
CA ILE A 120 -6.37 15.05 1.60
C ILE A 120 -7.30 15.40 2.74
N SER A 121 -8.12 16.43 2.55
CA SER A 121 -9.11 16.85 3.55
C SER A 121 -10.51 16.42 3.10
N LEU A 122 -11.25 15.81 4.01
CA LEU A 122 -12.68 15.54 3.92
C LEU A 122 -13.41 16.51 4.86
N SER A 123 -14.41 17.22 4.35
CA SER A 123 -15.35 17.99 5.18
C SER A 123 -16.77 17.53 4.88
N SER A 124 -17.60 17.28 5.89
CA SER A 124 -18.99 16.87 5.68
C SER A 124 -19.89 17.32 6.82
N ASN A 125 -21.18 17.48 6.52
CA ASN A 125 -22.24 17.66 7.52
C ASN A 125 -22.69 16.34 8.18
N ALA A 126 -22.13 15.19 7.77
CA ALA A 126 -22.51 13.86 8.24
C ALA A 126 -21.30 12.99 8.62
N ALA A 127 -21.58 11.89 9.32
CA ALA A 127 -20.58 10.88 9.66
C ALA A 127 -20.11 10.13 8.41
N MET A 128 -18.92 10.46 7.92
CA MET A 128 -18.37 9.94 6.68
C MET A 128 -16.91 9.52 6.85
N GLY A 129 -16.48 8.62 5.98
CA GLY A 129 -15.10 8.16 5.84
C GLY A 129 -14.57 8.49 4.44
N LEU A 130 -13.27 8.71 4.34
CA LEU A 130 -12.53 8.82 3.10
C LEU A 130 -11.37 7.84 3.16
N PHE A 131 -11.23 7.00 2.15
CA PHE A 131 -10.25 5.93 2.09
C PHE A 131 -9.40 6.06 0.83
N LEU A 132 -8.09 6.06 1.01
CA LEU A 132 -7.10 6.20 -0.06
C LEU A 132 -6.58 4.83 -0.48
N TYR A 133 -6.58 4.58 -1.79
CA TYR A 133 -6.16 3.30 -2.38
C TYR A 133 -5.16 3.51 -3.52
N GLY A 134 -4.20 2.59 -3.63
CA GLY A 134 -3.25 2.52 -4.74
C GLY A 134 -3.78 1.79 -5.98
N TYR A 135 -4.90 1.07 -5.84
CA TYR A 135 -5.54 0.35 -6.96
C TYR A 135 -7.04 0.59 -6.96
N ILE A 136 -7.62 0.52 -8.15
CA ILE A 136 -9.07 0.57 -8.34
C ILE A 136 -9.76 -0.54 -7.53
N CYS A 137 -11.05 -0.36 -7.22
CA CYS A 137 -11.85 -1.36 -6.51
C CYS A 137 -11.49 -1.58 -5.05
N GLY A 138 -11.00 -0.54 -4.36
CA GLY A 138 -10.69 -0.64 -2.93
C GLY A 138 -9.60 -1.68 -2.63
N LYS A 139 -8.61 -1.82 -3.52
CA LYS A 139 -7.46 -2.72 -3.34
C LYS A 139 -6.20 -1.92 -3.04
N GLY A 140 -5.36 -2.46 -2.16
CA GLY A 140 -4.16 -1.78 -1.69
C GLY A 140 -4.50 -0.47 -0.99
N CYS A 141 -5.24 -0.55 0.12
CA CYS A 141 -5.45 0.62 0.97
C CYS A 141 -4.10 1.18 1.39
N LEU A 142 -4.00 2.49 1.35
CA LEU A 142 -2.84 3.26 1.74
C LEU A 142 -3.09 4.00 3.04
N ASP A 143 -4.25 4.64 3.17
CA ASP A 143 -4.62 5.41 4.36
C ASP A 143 -6.14 5.67 4.42
N TYR A 144 -6.62 6.21 5.54
CA TYR A 144 -8.00 6.66 5.69
C TYR A 144 -8.11 7.87 6.62
N THR A 145 -9.21 8.60 6.48
CA THR A 145 -9.64 9.59 7.46
C THR A 145 -11.16 9.58 7.60
N GLN A 146 -11.68 10.19 8.66
CA GLN A 146 -13.11 10.21 8.92
C GLN A 146 -13.53 11.49 9.64
N THR A 147 -14.75 11.94 9.37
CA THR A 147 -15.40 13.02 10.15
C THR A 147 -15.90 12.49 11.49
N SER A 148 -16.35 13.35 12.41
CA SER A 148 -17.01 12.91 13.65
C SER A 148 -18.42 12.34 13.38
N THR A 149 -19.11 11.83 14.40
CA THR A 149 -20.50 11.35 14.26
C THR A 149 -21.48 12.46 13.87
N ALA A 150 -21.14 13.72 14.16
CA ALA A 150 -21.92 14.91 13.78
C ALA A 150 -21.38 15.60 12.50
N GLY A 151 -20.47 14.97 11.76
CA GLY A 151 -19.74 15.61 10.66
C GLY A 151 -18.49 16.35 11.12
N GLY A 152 -18.10 17.39 10.39
CA GLY A 152 -16.86 18.14 10.59
C GLY A 152 -15.79 17.76 9.55
N ASN A 153 -14.54 17.74 9.98
CA ASN A 153 -13.38 17.54 9.10
C ASN A 153 -12.61 16.28 9.48
N GLY A 154 -12.04 15.61 8.50
CA GLY A 154 -11.00 14.59 8.64
C GLY A 154 -9.88 14.87 7.63
N GLU A 155 -8.64 14.61 7.99
CA GLU A 155 -7.49 14.83 7.10
C GLU A 155 -6.55 13.63 7.07
N ILE A 156 -5.97 13.42 5.89
CA ILE A 156 -4.73 12.67 5.67
C ILE A 156 -3.67 13.75 5.43
N VAL A 157 -2.59 13.77 6.21
CA VAL A 157 -1.62 14.88 6.23
C VAL A 157 -0.24 14.40 5.83
N ASP A 158 0.38 15.13 4.92
CA ASP A 158 1.71 14.92 4.38
C ASP A 158 1.94 13.48 3.91
N PHE A 159 0.90 12.85 3.35
CA PHE A 159 0.97 11.46 2.92
C PHE A 159 1.81 11.34 1.64
N PRO A 160 2.89 10.58 1.67
CA PRO A 160 3.79 10.43 0.54
C PRO A 160 3.24 9.57 -0.60
N LEU A 161 3.26 10.10 -1.84
CA LEU A 161 2.84 9.39 -3.05
C LEU A 161 3.91 9.45 -4.16
N SER A 162 4.11 8.32 -4.85
CA SER A 162 4.92 8.21 -6.07
C SER A 162 4.09 8.51 -7.31
N PRO A 163 4.69 8.81 -8.49
CA PRO A 163 3.95 8.97 -9.74
C PRO A 163 2.99 7.81 -10.00
N GLY A 164 1.71 8.10 -10.24
CA GLY A 164 0.68 7.09 -10.39
C GLY A 164 -0.75 7.64 -10.28
N THR A 165 -1.71 6.77 -10.54
CA THR A 165 -3.14 7.05 -10.32
C THR A 165 -3.60 6.38 -9.05
N TYR A 166 -4.26 7.16 -8.20
CA TYR A 166 -4.76 6.77 -6.89
C TYR A 166 -6.28 6.94 -6.85
N TYR A 167 -6.92 6.24 -5.94
CA TYR A 167 -8.37 6.16 -5.83
C TYR A 167 -8.81 6.58 -4.44
N LEU A 168 -9.91 7.33 -4.37
CA LEU A 168 -10.56 7.70 -3.13
C LEU A 168 -11.94 7.09 -3.10
N ILE A 169 -12.31 6.49 -1.97
CA ILE A 169 -13.68 6.07 -1.70
C ILE A 169 -14.19 6.94 -0.57
N VAL A 170 -15.29 7.64 -0.82
CA VAL A 170 -15.99 8.41 0.21
C VAL A 170 -17.29 7.70 0.54
N ASP A 171 -17.48 7.41 1.82
CA ASP A 171 -18.54 6.51 2.28
C ASP A 171 -19.26 7.08 3.50
N LYS A 172 -20.58 6.91 3.53
CA LYS A 172 -21.41 7.24 4.68
C LYS A 172 -21.36 6.12 5.71
N ASN A 173 -21.25 6.48 6.99
CA ASN A 173 -21.30 5.48 8.06
C ASN A 173 -22.63 4.68 8.07
N ASP A 174 -23.78 5.34 7.81
CA ASP A 174 -25.12 4.74 7.92
C ASP A 174 -26.01 5.16 6.73
N LEU A 175 -26.94 4.28 6.33
CA LEU A 175 -27.97 4.51 5.30
C LEU A 175 -29.02 5.53 5.74
N ALA A 176 -29.32 5.60 7.04
CA ALA A 176 -30.41 6.42 7.56
C ALA A 176 -30.08 7.92 7.70
N ALA A 177 -28.81 8.32 7.54
CA ALA A 177 -28.39 9.71 7.62
C ALA A 177 -28.83 10.50 6.37
N GLU A 178 -29.42 11.69 6.57
CA GLU A 178 -29.79 12.61 5.47
C GLU A 178 -28.57 12.97 4.60
N ASN A 179 -28.85 13.41 3.36
CA ASN A 179 -27.91 13.81 2.30
C ASN A 179 -26.46 14.01 2.78
N GLY A 180 -25.58 13.05 2.47
CA GLY A 180 -24.15 13.12 2.76
C GLY A 180 -23.46 14.06 1.78
N GLU A 181 -23.65 15.37 1.96
CA GLU A 181 -22.85 16.38 1.28
C GLU A 181 -21.46 16.41 1.91
N PHE A 182 -20.45 16.46 1.05
CA PHE A 182 -19.06 16.53 1.48
C PHE A 182 -18.24 17.35 0.51
N SER A 183 -17.10 17.84 0.99
CA SER A 183 -16.05 18.43 0.18
C SER A 183 -14.75 17.67 0.35
N ILE A 184 -14.07 17.39 -0.76
CA ILE A 184 -12.71 16.84 -0.80
C ILE A 184 -11.77 17.94 -1.26
N SER A 185 -10.64 18.10 -0.57
CA SER A 185 -9.50 18.88 -1.07
C SER A 185 -8.27 17.98 -1.16
N ILE A 186 -7.57 18.02 -2.29
CA ILE A 186 -6.29 17.32 -2.47
C ILE A 186 -5.23 18.38 -2.73
N LYS A 187 -4.32 18.59 -1.80
CA LYS A 187 -3.19 19.52 -1.95
C LYS A 187 -1.90 18.74 -2.01
N THR A 188 -1.00 19.12 -2.91
CA THR A 188 0.30 18.46 -3.04
C THR A 188 1.45 19.45 -2.86
N ARG A 189 2.55 18.95 -2.31
CA ARG A 189 3.85 19.61 -2.33
C ARG A 189 4.91 18.62 -2.77
N GLU A 190 5.97 19.09 -3.41
CA GLU A 190 7.07 18.22 -3.82
C GLU A 190 7.71 17.56 -2.60
N ALA A 191 7.94 16.26 -2.70
CA ALA A 191 8.72 15.55 -1.72
C ALA A 191 10.21 15.79 -2.00
N VAL A 192 10.91 16.43 -1.06
CA VAL A 192 12.33 16.83 -1.18
C VAL A 192 13.29 15.62 -1.26
N SER A 193 12.77 14.43 -0.97
CA SER A 193 13.38 13.12 -1.18
C SER A 193 12.32 12.19 -1.74
N SER A 194 12.70 11.18 -2.53
CA SER A 194 11.74 10.18 -3.01
C SER A 194 10.98 9.62 -1.81
N PRO A 195 9.66 9.86 -1.71
CA PRO A 195 8.86 9.29 -0.66
C PRO A 195 8.93 7.79 -0.86
N PHE A 196 9.70 7.12 0.01
CA PHE A 196 9.79 5.68 0.05
C PHE A 196 8.47 5.14 0.61
N PHE A 197 7.39 5.28 -0.15
CA PHE A 197 6.20 4.47 0.08
C PHE A 197 6.25 3.29 -0.85
N LEU A 198 6.68 2.23 -0.18
CA LEU A 198 6.63 0.85 -0.53
C LEU A 198 5.23 0.48 -1.07
N ALA A 199 5.13 0.28 -2.38
CA ALA A 199 4.37 -0.87 -2.85
C ALA A 199 5.14 -2.13 -2.40
N TYR A 200 5.16 -2.42 -1.10
CA TYR A 200 5.68 -3.68 -0.62
C TYR A 200 4.57 -4.71 -0.63
N ASP A 201 4.88 -5.84 -1.22
CA ASP A 201 4.05 -7.03 -1.07
C ASP A 201 4.44 -7.66 0.28
N PRO A 202 3.49 -7.90 1.20
CA PRO A 202 3.77 -8.72 2.37
C PRO A 202 4.47 -10.00 1.90
N LEU A 203 5.45 -10.48 2.66
CA LEU A 203 6.28 -11.63 2.26
C LEU A 203 5.51 -12.96 2.00
N ASN A 204 4.18 -12.94 1.98
CA ASN A 204 3.27 -14.08 1.93
C ASN A 204 2.21 -14.06 0.82
N SER A 205 2.09 -13.06 -0.06
CA SER A 205 0.89 -13.04 -0.91
C SER A 205 0.89 -14.03 -2.09
N ASN A 206 2.05 -14.47 -2.62
CA ASN A 206 2.16 -15.50 -3.68
C ASN A 206 3.55 -16.19 -3.79
N CYS A 207 4.36 -16.12 -2.72
CA CYS A 207 5.78 -16.49 -2.76
C CYS A 207 6.03 -17.97 -2.41
N VAL A 208 6.94 -18.63 -3.14
CA VAL A 208 7.41 -19.98 -2.77
C VAL A 208 8.44 -19.85 -1.66
N GLN A 209 8.17 -20.45 -0.51
CA GLN A 209 9.03 -20.39 0.66
C GLN A 209 9.67 -21.75 0.93
N SER A 210 10.85 -21.73 1.54
CA SER A 210 11.53 -22.97 1.94
C SER A 210 10.83 -23.63 3.13
N ASN A 211 10.74 -24.97 3.11
CA ASN A 211 10.26 -25.76 4.25
C ASN A 211 11.30 -25.89 5.39
N LYS A 212 12.47 -25.28 5.23
CA LYS A 212 13.52 -25.26 6.28
C LYS A 212 13.12 -24.31 7.41
N LYS A 213 13.63 -24.58 8.62
CA LYS A 213 13.48 -23.66 9.75
C LYS A 213 14.03 -22.29 9.36
N GLY A 214 13.25 -21.24 9.61
CA GLY A 214 13.62 -19.86 9.32
C GLY A 214 14.79 -19.36 10.17
N HIS A 215 15.21 -18.14 9.89
CA HIS A 215 16.22 -17.43 10.66
C HIS A 215 15.62 -16.83 11.93
N SER A 216 16.48 -16.54 12.91
CA SER A 216 16.12 -15.74 14.08
C SER A 216 16.98 -14.50 14.11
N MET A 217 16.40 -13.38 14.52
CA MET A 217 17.08 -12.09 14.67
C MET A 217 16.78 -11.54 16.06
N GLU A 218 17.77 -10.88 16.66
CA GLU A 218 17.57 -10.03 17.84
C GLU A 218 17.97 -8.60 17.45
N ILE A 219 17.03 -7.66 17.61
CA ILE A 219 17.28 -6.24 17.45
C ILE A 219 17.55 -5.68 18.85
N ASN A 220 18.65 -4.97 19.02
CA ASN A 220 19.04 -4.33 20.27
C ASN A 220 19.14 -2.82 20.06
N THR A 221 18.32 -2.05 20.77
CA THR A 221 18.39 -0.60 20.81
C THR A 221 19.43 -0.22 21.88
N LYS A 222 20.67 0.04 21.46
CA LYS A 222 21.72 0.51 22.40
C LYS A 222 21.20 1.74 23.17
N ALA A 223 21.57 1.82 24.45
CA ALA A 223 21.11 2.68 25.56
C ALA A 223 21.06 4.23 25.35
N ALA A 224 20.92 4.75 24.14
CA ALA A 224 20.66 6.15 23.83
C ALA A 224 19.29 6.39 23.13
N ALA A 225 18.43 5.38 23.02
CA ALA A 225 17.16 5.50 22.28
C ALA A 225 15.97 4.94 23.07
N ASN A 226 15.39 5.77 23.93
CA ASN A 226 13.99 5.64 24.39
C ASN A 226 12.99 5.93 23.25
N LEU A 227 13.21 5.41 22.03
CA LEU A 227 12.50 5.88 20.83
C LEU A 227 11.49 4.90 20.25
N LEU A 228 11.55 3.61 20.61
CA LEU A 228 10.60 2.60 20.10
C LEU A 228 9.61 2.18 21.19
N THR A 229 8.34 2.22 20.83
CA THR A 229 7.16 1.93 21.64
C THR A 229 6.40 0.76 21.03
N ALA A 230 5.49 0.14 21.79
CA ALA A 230 4.69 -0.99 21.30
C ALA A 230 3.84 -0.67 20.06
N SER A 231 3.60 0.61 19.79
CA SER A 231 2.84 1.11 18.64
C SER A 231 3.68 1.30 17.37
N ASP A 232 5.01 1.16 17.47
CA ASP A 232 5.88 1.34 16.32
C ASP A 232 5.98 0.05 15.52
N LYS A 233 6.03 0.18 14.20
CA LYS A 233 6.04 -0.93 13.26
C LYS A 233 7.37 -0.99 12.54
N LEU A 234 7.90 -2.20 12.43
CA LEU A 234 9.16 -2.52 11.76
C LEU A 234 8.88 -3.22 10.44
N TYR A 235 9.61 -2.80 9.41
CA TYR A 235 9.65 -3.41 8.09
C TYR A 235 11.05 -3.95 7.81
N LEU A 236 11.18 -5.27 7.68
CA LEU A 236 12.45 -5.94 7.44
C LEU A 236 12.52 -6.46 6.01
N PHE A 237 13.49 -5.96 5.23
CA PHE A 237 13.69 -6.33 3.84
C PHE A 237 14.91 -7.25 3.69
N PRO A 238 14.81 -8.35 2.92
CA PRO A 238 15.92 -9.26 2.66
C PRO A 238 16.88 -8.78 1.56
N GLU A 239 16.59 -7.64 0.92
CA GLU A 239 17.44 -7.02 -0.10
C GLU A 239 17.28 -5.49 -0.14
N GLN A 240 18.20 -4.83 -0.85
CA GLN A 240 18.20 -3.37 -0.98
C GLN A 240 16.89 -2.90 -1.63
N LEU A 241 16.35 -1.79 -1.12
CA LEU A 241 15.05 -1.24 -1.49
C LEU A 241 14.95 -0.99 -3.02
N SER A 242 14.38 -1.95 -3.75
CA SER A 242 14.04 -1.83 -5.17
C SER A 242 12.63 -2.37 -5.38
N PRO A 243 11.71 -1.62 -6.00
CA PRO A 243 10.34 -2.12 -6.20
C PRO A 243 10.28 -3.32 -7.17
N PRO A 244 9.47 -4.36 -6.89
CA PRO A 244 8.66 -4.54 -5.69
C PRO A 244 9.47 -5.17 -4.54
N ALA A 245 9.76 -4.38 -3.50
CA ALA A 245 10.46 -4.86 -2.31
C ALA A 245 9.47 -5.62 -1.42
N ARG A 246 9.87 -6.73 -0.82
CA ARG A 246 9.02 -7.52 0.10
C ARG A 246 9.53 -7.36 1.51
N ALA A 247 8.64 -7.15 2.48
CA ALA A 247 9.01 -7.04 3.89
C ALA A 247 8.28 -8.03 4.79
N VAL A 248 8.94 -8.39 5.89
CA VAL A 248 8.29 -8.87 7.10
C VAL A 248 7.86 -7.65 7.92
N GLU A 249 6.60 -7.65 8.33
CA GLU A 249 6.02 -6.64 9.21
C GLU A 249 5.93 -7.17 10.64
N LYS A 250 6.41 -6.37 11.60
CA LYS A 250 6.29 -6.64 13.02
C LYS A 250 6.11 -5.35 13.80
N TYR A 251 5.15 -5.33 14.73
CA TYR A 251 5.14 -4.31 15.77
C TYR A 251 6.28 -4.55 16.74
N TRP A 252 6.89 -3.48 17.24
CA TRP A 252 7.83 -3.56 18.35
C TRP A 252 7.11 -4.13 19.57
N ASP A 253 7.69 -5.15 20.19
CA ASP A 253 7.12 -5.78 21.40
C ASP A 253 8.04 -5.53 22.61
N PRO A 254 7.67 -4.62 23.53
CA PRO A 254 8.48 -4.29 24.69
C PRO A 254 8.55 -5.41 25.75
N ASN A 255 7.79 -6.49 25.62
CA ASN A 255 7.85 -7.63 26.53
C ASN A 255 9.15 -8.45 26.41
N ALA A 256 9.99 -8.16 25.41
CA ALA A 256 11.28 -8.81 25.19
C ALA A 256 12.47 -8.15 25.95
N SER A 257 12.18 -7.31 26.96
CA SER A 257 13.05 -6.33 27.63
C SER A 257 13.13 -5.05 26.81
N GLY A 258 12.84 -3.87 27.39
CA GLY A 258 12.62 -2.61 26.66
C GLY A 258 13.74 -2.11 25.73
N GLU A 259 14.85 -2.84 25.62
CA GLU A 259 16.00 -2.56 24.75
C GLU A 259 16.21 -3.65 23.67
N LYS A 260 15.42 -4.72 23.68
CA LYS A 260 15.61 -5.88 22.81
C LYS A 260 14.30 -6.43 22.30
N MET A 261 14.30 -6.82 21.04
CA MET A 261 13.21 -7.60 20.45
C MET A 261 13.78 -8.81 19.73
N LYS A 262 13.30 -10.00 20.11
CA LYS A 262 13.64 -11.23 19.41
C LYS A 262 12.55 -11.57 18.39
N MET A 263 12.97 -11.87 17.18
CA MET A 263 12.12 -12.34 16.10
C MET A 263 12.54 -13.76 15.74
N ASP A 264 11.65 -14.70 16.04
CA ASP A 264 11.78 -16.08 15.57
C ASP A 264 11.00 -16.23 14.25
N GLU A 265 11.45 -17.16 13.40
CA GLU A 265 10.78 -17.55 12.15
C GLU A 265 10.80 -16.51 11.01
N LEU A 266 11.91 -15.77 10.84
CA LEU A 266 12.16 -15.07 9.59
C LEU A 266 12.28 -16.12 8.46
N ARG A 267 11.24 -16.23 7.63
CA ARG A 267 11.10 -17.33 6.67
C ARG A 267 12.30 -17.40 5.73
N MET A 268 12.81 -18.61 5.52
CA MET A 268 13.94 -18.83 4.64
C MET A 268 13.47 -18.79 3.18
N ASP A 269 14.24 -18.09 2.35
CA ASP A 269 14.01 -18.05 0.92
C ASP A 269 14.19 -19.43 0.27
N SER A 270 13.41 -19.72 -0.77
CA SER A 270 13.60 -20.96 -1.53
C SER A 270 14.81 -20.82 -2.46
N LEU A 271 15.59 -21.90 -2.58
CA LEU A 271 16.80 -21.89 -3.42
C LEU A 271 16.45 -22.22 -4.86
N GLY A 272 17.00 -21.44 -5.80
CA GLY A 272 16.92 -21.72 -7.23
C GLY A 272 15.68 -21.16 -7.94
N ASP A 273 14.83 -20.41 -7.23
CA ASP A 273 13.88 -19.52 -7.89
C ASP A 273 14.49 -18.13 -8.12
N ALA A 274 13.80 -17.32 -8.91
CA ALA A 274 14.20 -15.96 -9.26
C ALA A 274 13.59 -14.90 -8.33
N GLN A 275 12.92 -15.29 -7.24
CA GLN A 275 12.15 -14.37 -6.40
C GLN A 275 12.70 -14.35 -4.99
N LYS A 276 12.98 -13.16 -4.45
CA LYS A 276 13.38 -13.03 -3.05
C LYS A 276 12.15 -13.09 -2.14
N CYS A 277 11.84 -14.28 -1.65
CA CYS A 277 10.64 -14.61 -0.90
C CYS A 277 10.91 -14.96 0.58
N GLY A 278 12.11 -14.66 1.05
CA GLY A 278 12.59 -14.93 2.40
C GLY A 278 13.99 -14.38 2.60
N PHE A 279 14.55 -14.67 3.77
CA PHE A 279 15.94 -14.38 4.09
C PHE A 279 16.80 -15.60 3.76
N ARG A 280 18.02 -15.38 3.29
CA ARG A 280 19.07 -16.37 3.11
C ARG A 280 20.18 -16.09 4.11
N ASP A 281 20.99 -17.12 4.34
CA ASP A 281 22.28 -16.91 4.99
C ASP A 281 23.06 -15.83 4.25
N ARG A 282 23.52 -14.81 5.00
CA ARG A 282 24.34 -13.70 4.52
C ARG A 282 23.64 -12.57 3.77
N ASP A 283 22.31 -12.54 3.77
CA ASP A 283 21.59 -11.37 3.27
C ASP A 283 21.87 -10.13 4.11
N SER A 284 21.97 -8.97 3.43
CA SER A 284 21.86 -7.68 4.10
C SER A 284 20.40 -7.43 4.47
N ILE A 285 20.15 -6.99 5.69
CA ILE A 285 18.80 -6.66 6.15
C ILE A 285 18.68 -5.15 6.27
N PHE A 286 17.67 -4.61 5.59
CA PHE A 286 17.28 -3.20 5.67
C PHE A 286 16.05 -3.10 6.57
N ILE A 287 16.08 -2.16 7.50
CA ILE A 287 15.00 -1.98 8.48
C ILE A 287 14.43 -0.58 8.31
N LEU A 288 13.15 -0.49 8.03
CA LEU A 288 12.41 0.76 8.17
C LEU A 288 11.57 0.68 9.44
N VAL A 289 11.49 1.80 10.15
CA VAL A 289 10.63 1.95 11.31
C VAL A 289 9.60 2.99 10.99
N GLU A 290 8.35 2.59 11.15
CA GLU A 290 7.20 3.45 11.22
C GLU A 290 6.93 3.76 12.69
N THR A 291 7.11 5.01 13.08
CA THR A 291 6.71 5.51 14.39
C THR A 291 5.47 6.36 14.28
N ASN A 292 4.62 6.27 15.30
CA ASN A 292 3.41 7.08 15.42
C ASN A 292 3.58 8.06 16.56
N ASP A 293 3.81 9.35 16.26
CA ASP A 293 3.75 10.42 17.25
C ASP A 293 2.42 11.17 17.07
N LYS A 294 1.47 10.88 17.96
CA LYS A 294 0.07 11.33 17.89
C LYS A 294 -0.61 10.85 16.61
N ASP A 295 -0.89 11.77 15.68
CA ASP A 295 -1.61 11.56 14.42
C ASP A 295 -0.68 11.64 13.19
N GLN A 296 0.64 11.69 13.40
CA GLN A 296 1.63 11.74 12.32
C GLN A 296 2.49 10.48 12.31
N GLN A 297 2.50 9.84 11.14
CA GLN A 297 3.31 8.67 10.84
C GLN A 297 4.68 9.13 10.32
N TYR A 298 5.75 8.64 10.93
CA TYR A 298 7.12 8.91 10.52
C TYR A 298 7.78 7.61 10.09
N ILE A 299 8.38 7.60 8.90
CA ILE A 299 9.20 6.47 8.44
C ILE A 299 10.66 6.86 8.50
N GLN A 300 11.44 6.08 9.26
CA GLN A 300 12.87 6.22 9.38
C GLN A 300 13.58 4.94 8.92
N GLU A 301 14.57 5.08 8.05
CA GLU A 301 15.53 4.00 7.81
C GLU A 301 16.46 3.87 9.01
N ILE A 302 16.50 2.67 9.58
CA ILE A 302 17.53 2.29 10.55
C ILE A 302 18.62 1.56 9.79
N LEU A 303 19.84 2.06 9.91
CA LEU A 303 21.05 1.38 9.48
C LEU A 303 21.55 0.51 10.65
N PRO A 304 21.32 -0.81 10.65
CA PRO A 304 21.72 -1.66 11.76
C PRO A 304 23.24 -1.81 11.85
N GLU A 305 23.77 -1.72 13.08
CA GLU A 305 25.11 -2.21 13.41
C GLU A 305 25.03 -3.69 13.80
N TYR A 306 25.63 -4.58 13.01
CA TYR A 306 25.65 -6.01 13.33
C TYR A 306 26.81 -6.34 14.27
N ALA A 307 26.51 -7.06 15.36
CA ALA A 307 27.54 -7.68 16.18
C ALA A 307 28.20 -8.80 15.35
N VAL A 308 29.47 -8.63 14.98
CA VAL A 308 30.22 -9.61 14.19
C VAL A 308 30.48 -10.85 15.05
N SER A 309 29.72 -11.92 14.86
CA SER A 309 30.12 -13.24 15.36
C SER A 309 31.13 -13.87 14.39
N SER A 310 32.28 -14.28 14.94
CA SER A 310 33.41 -14.99 14.30
C SER A 310 33.04 -16.14 13.33
N PRO A 311 33.98 -16.62 12.48
CA PRO A 311 33.74 -16.95 11.09
C PRO A 311 33.31 -18.41 10.89
N THR A 312 32.01 -18.66 10.82
CA THR A 312 31.49 -19.81 10.06
C THR A 312 30.29 -19.47 9.19
N ASN A 313 29.51 -18.42 9.50
CA ASN A 313 28.29 -18.08 8.76
C ASN A 313 28.17 -16.57 8.45
N ALA A 314 29.26 -15.92 8.01
CA ALA A 314 29.36 -14.46 8.01
C ALA A 314 28.51 -13.75 6.94
N VAL A 315 27.54 -12.95 7.40
CA VAL A 315 26.76 -11.94 6.67
C VAL A 315 27.66 -10.74 6.35
N THR A 316 27.65 -10.25 5.11
CA THR A 316 28.51 -9.12 4.68
C THR A 316 27.67 -7.90 4.27
N ALA A 317 28.01 -6.74 4.86
CA ALA A 317 27.29 -5.46 4.83
C ALA A 317 27.94 -4.39 3.92
N LYS A 318 27.23 -3.27 3.66
CA LYS A 318 27.80 -1.96 3.28
C LYS A 318 26.99 -0.76 3.84
N GLY A 319 27.69 0.17 4.54
CA GLY A 319 27.20 1.47 5.09
C GLY A 319 27.27 2.65 4.09
N ILE A 320 26.87 3.90 4.42
CA ILE A 320 27.46 4.87 5.38
C ILE A 320 26.38 5.78 6.03
N TYR A 321 26.50 6.08 7.34
CA TYR A 321 25.78 7.14 8.07
C TYR A 321 26.68 8.38 8.27
N LYS A 322 26.14 9.59 8.08
CA LYS A 322 26.66 10.83 8.66
C LYS A 322 25.51 11.61 9.32
N PRO A 323 25.47 11.72 10.66
CA PRO A 323 24.59 12.65 11.34
C PRO A 323 25.16 14.06 11.24
N GLY A 324 24.46 14.96 10.57
CA GLY A 324 24.63 16.40 10.77
C GLY A 324 23.62 16.87 11.81
N GLY A 325 24.06 17.04 13.06
CA GLY A 325 23.35 17.83 14.06
C GLY A 325 23.44 19.34 13.76
N PRO A 326 22.71 20.18 14.50
CA PRO A 326 22.47 21.59 14.18
C PRO A 326 23.67 22.50 14.51
N VAL A 327 23.77 23.65 13.82
CA VAL A 327 24.36 24.91 14.31
C VAL A 327 23.23 25.90 14.54
#